data_AF-A0A7Y2DIG7-F1
#
_entry.id   AF-A0A7Y2DIG7-F1
#
_cell.length_a   1.000
_cell.length_b   1.000
_cell.length_c   1.000
_cell.angle_alpha   90.00
_cell.angle_beta   90.00
_cell.angle_gamma   90.00
#
_symmetry.space_group_name_H-M   'P 1'
#
loop_
_entity.id
_entity.type
_entity.pdbx_description
1 polymer ?
#
loop_
_entity_poly.entity_id
_entity_poly.type
_entity_poly.pdbx_seq_one_letter_code
_entity_poly.pdbx_strand_id
1 'polypeptide(L)'
;MDTNIKHIGVFTSGGDSPGMNAALYAISKAAEINDIRLSGIRRGYEGLIDGDFVRLEPNQMQKIVHRGGTVLKTARSTRFLTLEGRKLALDNLLKNEIDALI
;
A
#
# COMPACT_ATOMS: atom_id res chain seq x y z
N MET A 1 2.74 15.35 19.31
CA MET A 1 2.65 14.70 17.99
C MET A 1 1.25 14.94 17.52
N ASP A 2 1.06 15.63 16.39
CA ASP A 2 -0.26 15.71 15.75
C ASP A 2 -0.68 14.28 15.45
N THR A 3 -1.77 13.81 16.06
CA THR A 3 -2.26 12.42 15.91
C THR A 3 -3.10 12.24 14.65
N ASN A 4 -3.07 13.22 13.75
CA ASN A 4 -3.93 13.24 12.57
C ASN A 4 -3.21 12.61 11.38
N ILE A 5 -3.66 11.41 10.99
CA ILE A 5 -3.13 10.67 9.84
C ILE A 5 -3.56 11.40 8.57
N LYS A 6 -2.59 11.84 7.75
CA LYS A 6 -2.85 12.55 6.49
C LYS A 6 -2.53 11.72 5.27
N HIS A 7 -1.64 10.73 5.41
CA HIS A 7 -1.25 9.86 4.30
C HIS A 7 -1.11 8.40 4.74
N ILE A 8 -1.89 7.54 4.11
CA ILE A 8 -1.83 6.08 4.29
C ILE A 8 -1.10 5.43 3.11
N GLY A 9 -0.17 4.53 3.41
CA GLY A 9 0.34 3.54 2.48
C GLY A 9 -0.41 2.22 2.64
N VAL A 10 -0.77 1.54 1.54
CA VAL A 10 -1.42 0.23 1.57
C VAL A 10 -0.70 -0.77 0.68
N PHE A 11 -0.55 -2.02 1.13
CA PHE A 11 0.05 -3.06 0.32
C PHE A 11 -0.56 -4.43 0.56
N THR A 12 -0.41 -5.30 -0.43
CA THR A 12 -0.81 -6.71 -0.31
C THR A 12 0.44 -7.57 -0.37
N SER A 13 0.67 -8.36 0.66
CA SER A 13 1.81 -9.29 0.79
C SER A 13 1.31 -10.71 1.06
N GLY A 14 2.13 -11.71 0.77
CA GLY A 14 1.76 -13.13 0.89
C GLY A 14 1.09 -13.69 -0.37
N GLY A 15 0.33 -14.78 -0.23
CA GLY A 15 -0.45 -15.33 -1.34
C GLY A 15 -1.60 -14.38 -1.70
N ASP A 16 -1.89 -14.22 -2.99
CA ASP A 16 -3.04 -13.45 -3.41
C ASP A 16 -4.35 -14.20 -3.09
N SER A 17 -5.41 -13.44 -2.81
CA SER A 17 -6.71 -14.00 -2.44
C SER A 17 -7.85 -13.24 -3.12
N PRO A 18 -8.94 -13.92 -3.52
CA PRO A 18 -10.16 -13.26 -3.92
C PRO A 18 -10.60 -12.22 -2.87
N GLY A 19 -10.90 -11.01 -3.33
CA GLY A 19 -11.35 -9.91 -2.46
C GLY A 19 -10.27 -8.89 -2.08
N MET A 20 -8.98 -9.13 -2.35
CA MET A 20 -7.94 -8.12 -2.09
C MET A 20 -8.18 -6.83 -2.87
N ASN A 21 -8.57 -6.91 -4.16
CA ASN A 21 -8.96 -5.72 -4.93
C ASN A 21 -10.20 -5.02 -4.36
N ALA A 22 -11.14 -5.77 -3.77
CA ALA A 22 -12.30 -5.21 -3.11
C ALA A 22 -11.93 -4.47 -1.81
N ALA A 23 -10.99 -5.01 -1.03
CA ALA A 23 -10.44 -4.33 0.14
C ALA A 23 -9.71 -3.03 -0.25
N LEU A 24 -8.86 -3.07 -1.28
CA LEU A 24 -8.19 -1.87 -1.80
C LEU A 24 -9.19 -0.81 -2.28
N TYR A 25 -10.28 -1.22 -2.95
CA TYR A 25 -11.36 -0.30 -3.32
C TYR A 25 -12.03 0.32 -2.09
N ALA A 26 -12.40 -0.48 -1.09
CA ALA A 26 -13.01 0.01 0.15
C ALA A 26 -12.09 1.01 0.88
N ILE A 27 -10.79 0.70 1.00
CA ILE A 27 -9.80 1.60 1.58
C ILE A 27 -9.69 2.90 0.78
N SER A 28 -9.65 2.82 -0.56
CA SER A 28 -9.60 4.03 -1.41
C SER A 28 -10.82 4.93 -1.23
N LYS A 29 -12.02 4.36 -1.11
CA LYS A 29 -13.24 5.12 -0.83
C LYS A 29 -13.23 5.73 0.57
N ALA A 30 -12.76 5.00 1.58
CA ALA A 30 -12.66 5.52 2.93
C ALA A 30 -11.66 6.67 3.00
N ALA A 31 -10.49 6.55 2.34
CA ALA A 31 -9.48 7.59 2.29
C ALA A 31 -10.02 8.87 1.59
N GLU A 32 -10.71 8.71 0.45
CA GLU A 32 -11.36 9.83 -0.26
C GLU A 32 -12.39 10.56 0.61
N ILE A 33 -13.24 9.84 1.34
CA ILE A 33 -14.27 10.43 2.21
C ILE A 33 -13.66 11.22 3.38
N ASN A 34 -12.50 10.79 3.88
CA ASN A 34 -11.84 11.40 5.03
C ASN A 34 -10.74 12.41 4.63
N ASP A 35 -10.61 12.75 3.34
CA ASP A 35 -9.56 13.61 2.81
C ASP A 35 -8.14 13.14 3.18
N ILE A 36 -7.93 11.82 3.16
CA ILE A 36 -6.65 11.17 3.44
C ILE A 36 -5.99 10.79 2.12
N ARG A 37 -4.72 11.16 1.94
CA ARG A 37 -3.93 10.72 0.78
C ARG A 37 -3.68 9.21 0.87
N LEU A 38 -3.84 8.49 -0.24
CA LEU A 38 -3.62 7.05 -0.31
C LEU A 38 -2.59 6.68 -1.38
N SER A 39 -1.56 5.94 -0.97
CA SER A 39 -0.58 5.32 -1.87
C SER A 39 -0.63 3.81 -1.75
N GLY A 40 -0.73 3.10 -2.87
CA GLY A 40 -0.50 1.67 -2.94
C GLY A 40 0.98 1.35 -3.10
N ILE A 41 1.48 0.29 -2.50
CA ILE A 41 2.86 -0.19 -2.67
C ILE A 41 2.83 -1.51 -3.45
N ARG A 42 3.53 -1.54 -4.58
CA ARG A 42 3.54 -2.73 -5.44
C ARG A 42 4.44 -3.82 -4.86
N ARG A 43 4.16 -5.09 -5.14
CA ARG A 43 5.02 -6.24 -4.74
C ARG A 43 5.26 -6.36 -3.23
N GLY A 44 4.32 -5.89 -2.40
CA GLY A 44 4.40 -5.99 -0.95
C GLY A 44 5.69 -5.39 -0.36
N TYR A 45 6.35 -6.12 0.52
CA TYR A 45 7.56 -5.65 1.20
C TYR A 45 8.72 -5.31 0.24
N GLU A 46 8.83 -5.99 -0.90
CA GLU A 46 9.88 -5.67 -1.87
C GLU A 46 9.70 -4.26 -2.45
N GLY A 47 8.49 -3.89 -2.85
CA GLY A 47 8.26 -2.54 -3.33
C GLY A 47 8.33 -1.50 -2.23
N LEU A 48 8.10 -1.87 -0.97
CA LEU A 48 8.32 -0.95 0.14
C LEU A 48 9.81 -0.60 0.30
N ILE A 49 10.69 -1.60 0.13
CA ILE A 49 12.15 -1.41 0.11
C ILE A 49 12.61 -0.66 -1.14
N ASP A 50 11.98 -0.92 -2.29
CA ASP A 50 12.36 -0.30 -3.57
C ASP A 50 11.75 1.10 -3.78
N GLY A 51 10.80 1.51 -2.94
CA GLY A 51 10.08 2.76 -3.07
C GLY A 51 9.07 2.76 -4.23
N ASP A 52 8.46 1.61 -4.52
CA ASP A 52 7.52 1.42 -5.62
C ASP A 52 6.08 1.76 -5.21
N PHE A 53 5.82 3.06 -5.09
CA PHE A 53 4.52 3.62 -4.73
C PHE A 53 3.71 4.01 -5.97
N VAL A 54 2.40 3.76 -5.92
CA VAL A 54 1.41 4.17 -6.92
C VAL A 54 0.24 4.86 -6.24
N ARG A 55 -0.40 5.81 -6.91
CA ARG A 55 -1.62 6.42 -6.40
C ARG A 55 -2.81 5.48 -6.62
N LEU A 56 -3.67 5.32 -5.62
CA LEU A 56 -4.88 4.49 -5.72
C LEU A 56 -6.12 5.37 -5.77
N GLU A 57 -6.67 5.52 -6.97
CA GLU A 57 -7.88 6.33 -7.19
C GLU A 57 -9.14 5.44 -7.13
N PRO A 58 -10.19 5.84 -6.40
CA PRO A 58 -11.39 5.02 -6.25
C PRO A 58 -12.07 4.67 -7.57
N ASN A 59 -12.08 5.59 -8.53
CA ASN A 59 -12.65 5.37 -9.87
C ASN A 59 -11.88 4.31 -10.69
N GLN A 60 -10.57 4.17 -10.48
CA GLN A 60 -9.75 3.14 -11.09
C GLN A 60 -9.95 1.81 -10.37
N MET A 61 -9.98 1.84 -9.04
CA MET A 61 -10.18 0.66 -8.21
C MET A 61 -11.56 0.01 -8.43
N GLN A 62 -12.62 0.82 -8.63
CA GLN A 62 -13.96 0.33 -8.94
C GLN A 62 -14.00 -0.56 -10.19
N LYS A 63 -13.21 -0.23 -11.22
CA LYS A 63 -13.16 -0.98 -12.48
C LYS A 63 -12.52 -2.36 -12.33
N ILE A 64 -11.77 -2.59 -11.26
CA ILE A 64 -11.02 -3.83 -11.03
C ILE A 64 -11.46 -4.58 -9.77
N VAL A 65 -12.46 -4.06 -9.05
CA VAL A 65 -12.98 -4.62 -7.80
C VAL A 65 -13.40 -6.09 -7.92
N HIS A 66 -13.91 -6.48 -9.10
CA HIS A 66 -14.41 -7.81 -9.40
C HIS A 66 -13.30 -8.78 -9.88
N ARG A 67 -12.07 -8.29 -10.09
CA ARG A 67 -10.96 -9.12 -10.55
C ARG A 67 -10.35 -9.88 -9.38
N GLY A 68 -10.03 -11.15 -9.61
CA GLY A 68 -9.28 -11.97 -8.65
C GLY A 68 -7.87 -11.45 -8.40
N GLY A 69 -7.28 -11.88 -7.29
CA GLY A 69 -5.95 -11.50 -6.84
C GLY A 69 -5.85 -10.03 -6.38
N THR A 70 -4.68 -9.43 -6.59
CA THR A 70 -4.36 -8.04 -6.22
C THR A 70 -3.68 -7.28 -7.35
N VAL A 71 -4.16 -6.07 -7.64
CA VAL A 71 -3.58 -5.16 -8.63
C VAL A 71 -2.18 -4.67 -8.24
N LEU A 72 -1.88 -4.65 -6.93
CA LEU A 72 -0.57 -4.26 -6.43
C LEU A 72 0.49 -5.34 -6.64
N LYS A 73 0.07 -6.57 -7.01
CA LYS A 73 0.92 -7.77 -7.01
C LYS A 73 1.47 -8.05 -5.61
N THR A 74 2.13 -9.19 -5.46
CA THR A 74 2.74 -9.62 -4.20
C THR A 74 4.10 -10.27 -4.50
N ALA A 75 5.04 -10.14 -3.57
CA ALA A 75 6.33 -10.80 -3.64
C ALA A 75 6.79 -11.20 -2.24
N ARG A 76 7.53 -12.33 -2.15
CA ARG A 76 8.25 -12.69 -0.93
C ARG A 76 9.49 -11.81 -0.82
N SER A 77 9.77 -11.30 0.38
CA SER A 77 10.94 -10.47 0.65
C SER A 77 11.83 -11.10 1.71
N THR A 78 13.00 -11.59 1.31
CA THR A 78 14.06 -11.95 2.26
C THR A 78 14.78 -10.70 2.77
N ARG A 79 14.87 -9.64 1.94
CA ARG A 79 15.49 -8.37 2.29
C ARG A 79 14.83 -7.73 3.51
N PHE A 80 13.50 -7.81 3.62
CA PHE A 80 12.77 -7.25 4.76
C PHE A 80 13.06 -7.96 6.09
N LEU A 81 13.63 -9.16 6.08
CA LEU A 81 14.07 -9.84 7.31
C LEU A 81 15.33 -9.19 7.89
N THR A 82 16.12 -8.50 7.07
CA THR A 82 17.33 -7.78 7.50
C THR A 82 17.00 -6.43 8.12
N LEU A 83 17.90 -5.91 8.98
CA LEU A 83 17.77 -4.55 9.50
C LEU A 83 17.98 -3.50 8.40
N GLU A 84 18.88 -3.77 7.45
CA GLU A 84 19.15 -2.88 6.31
C GLU A 84 17.92 -2.70 5.42
N GLY A 85 17.25 -3.80 5.06
CA GLY A 85 16.00 -3.74 4.29
C GLY A 85 14.90 -2.99 5.02
N ARG A 86 14.73 -3.21 6.33
CA ARG A 86 13.76 -2.46 7.16
C ARG A 86 14.08 -0.98 7.25
N LYS A 87 15.37 -0.62 7.33
CA LYS A 87 15.81 0.77 7.32
C LYS A 87 15.48 1.45 6.01
N LEU A 88 15.78 0.82 4.86
CA LEU A 88 15.43 1.34 3.54
C LEU A 88 13.92 1.50 3.37
N ALA A 89 13.13 0.53 3.83
CA ALA A 89 11.67 0.63 3.83
C ALA A 89 11.18 1.83 4.66
N LEU A 90 11.72 2.03 5.87
CA LEU A 90 11.39 3.18 6.71
C LEU A 90 11.78 4.50 6.05
N ASP A 91 12.99 4.58 5.48
CA ASP A 91 13.47 5.78 4.78
C ASP A 91 12.55 6.14 3.62
N ASN A 92 12.06 5.15 2.87
CA ASN A 92 11.09 5.36 1.79
C ASN A 92 9.72 5.84 2.29
N LEU A 93 9.22 5.31 3.42
CA LEU A 93 7.97 5.78 4.02
C LEU A 93 8.08 7.25 4.43
N LEU A 94 9.16 7.60 5.13
CA LEU A 94 9.43 8.96 5.59
C LEU A 94 9.58 9.93 4.40
N LYS A 95 10.34 9.52 3.36
CA LYS A 95 10.54 10.32 2.15
C LYS A 95 9.24 10.57 1.38
N ASN A 96 8.28 9.65 1.46
CA ASN A 96 6.97 9.78 0.83
C ASN A 96 5.89 10.33 1.77
N GLU A 97 6.25 10.75 2.98
CA GLU A 97 5.36 11.33 3.99
C GLU A 97 4.22 10.40 4.40
N ILE A 98 4.47 9.08 4.43
CA ILE A 98 3.46 8.09 4.84
C ILE A 98 3.42 7.97 6.35
N ASP A 99 2.28 8.30 6.95
CA ASP A 99 2.06 8.32 8.41
C ASP A 99 1.61 6.96 8.95
N ALA A 100 0.91 6.18 8.13
CA ALA A 100 0.32 4.90 8.52
C ALA A 100 0.39 3.87 7.39
N LEU A 101 0.48 2.59 7.77
CA LEU A 101 0.53 1.46 6.84
C LEU A 101 -0.62 0.49 7.08
N ILE A 102 -1.22 0.02 5.99
CA ILE A 102 -2.25 -1.02 5.94
C ILE A 102 -1.77 -2.20 5.10
#